data_AF-A0A7J6SM51-F1
#
_entry.id   AF-A0A7J6SM51-F1
#
_cell.length_a   1.000
_cell.length_b   1.000
_cell.length_c   1.000
_cell.angle_alpha   90.00
_cell.angle_beta   90.00
_cell.angle_gamma   90.00
#
_symmetry.space_group_name_H-M   'P 1'
#
loop_
_entity.id
_entity.type
_entity.pdbx_description
1 polymer ?
#
loop_
_entity_poly.entity_id
_entity_poly.type
_entity_poly.pdbx_seq_one_letter_code
_entity_poly.pdbx_strand_id
1 'polypeptide(L)'
;SRDVSNALRPGVADGAISIAVIHHIPTEDGRLNCLLHMARLLRIGGQGLVYAWAMEQVQGSTGARKFQSQDVLVPWHLQKRYETSKNAEQYASTVGATSNPELITYHRYYHVFTQDEFRNLFGKVPGIRVDKIYFDSNNWAARFTKVSPSPTPGVAATDRVS
;
A
#
# COMPACT_ATOMS: atom_id res chain seq x y z
N SER A 1 25.65 -15.64 2.73
CA SER A 1 24.66 -15.20 3.74
C SER A 1 23.29 -15.76 3.38
N ARG A 2 22.31 -15.74 4.30
CA ARG A 2 20.90 -15.83 3.90
C ARG A 2 20.46 -14.41 3.53
N ASP A 3 20.01 -14.21 2.29
CA ASP A 3 19.39 -12.96 1.90
C ASP A 3 18.03 -12.84 2.59
N VAL A 4 17.88 -11.81 3.43
CA VAL A 4 16.67 -11.58 4.24
C VAL A 4 15.63 -10.74 3.48
N SER A 5 15.99 -10.16 2.34
CA SER A 5 15.12 -9.29 1.52
C SER A 5 13.82 -9.98 1.06
N ASN A 6 13.83 -11.32 0.99
CA ASN A 6 12.74 -12.12 0.44
C ASN A 6 12.41 -13.33 1.33
N ALA A 7 12.11 -13.06 2.61
CA ALA A 7 11.77 -14.05 3.64
C ALA A 7 10.65 -15.06 3.26
N LEU A 8 9.75 -14.68 2.35
CA LEU A 8 8.72 -15.56 1.78
C LEU A 8 9.01 -15.88 0.31
N ARG A 9 8.96 -17.17 -0.05
CA ARG A 9 9.21 -17.68 -1.42
C ARG A 9 8.17 -17.15 -2.43
N PRO A 10 8.48 -17.06 -3.73
CA PRO A 10 7.47 -16.75 -4.76
C PRO A 10 6.40 -17.83 -4.84
N GLY A 11 5.18 -17.48 -5.26
CA GLY A 11 4.13 -18.46 -5.60
C GLY A 11 3.56 -19.28 -4.43
N VAL A 12 3.73 -18.84 -3.18
CA VAL A 12 3.25 -19.55 -1.98
C VAL A 12 1.82 -19.23 -1.59
N ALA A 13 1.25 -18.13 -2.08
CA ALA A 13 -0.02 -17.60 -1.58
C ALA A 13 -1.16 -17.76 -2.58
N ASP A 14 -2.27 -18.34 -2.11
CA ASP A 14 -3.59 -18.32 -2.77
C ASP A 14 -4.18 -16.91 -2.82
N GLY A 15 -3.98 -16.14 -1.75
CA GLY A 15 -4.44 -14.76 -1.65
C GLY A 15 -3.51 -13.88 -0.81
N ALA A 16 -3.53 -12.58 -1.06
CA ALA A 16 -2.73 -11.58 -0.35
C ALA A 16 -3.55 -10.30 -0.13
N ILE A 17 -3.58 -9.79 1.11
CA ILE A 17 -4.30 -8.57 1.48
C ILE A 17 -3.35 -7.49 2.00
N SER A 18 -3.62 -6.23 1.66
CA SER A 18 -2.88 -5.07 2.15
C SER A 18 -3.85 -3.90 2.38
N ILE A 19 -4.27 -3.74 3.64
CA ILE A 19 -5.36 -2.82 4.04
C ILE A 19 -4.75 -1.69 4.87
N ALA A 20 -4.88 -0.45 4.40
CA ALA A 20 -4.31 0.74 5.05
C ALA A 20 -2.79 0.61 5.33
N VAL A 21 -2.03 0.15 4.32
CA VAL A 21 -0.56 0.03 4.39
C VAL A 21 0.14 0.90 3.36
N ILE A 22 -0.15 0.75 2.07
CA ILE A 22 0.68 1.38 1.02
C ILE A 22 0.63 2.92 1.00
N HIS A 23 -0.42 3.53 1.58
CA HIS A 23 -0.46 4.98 1.79
C HIS A 23 0.59 5.50 2.79
N HIS A 24 1.24 4.65 3.59
CA HIS A 24 2.32 5.08 4.49
C HIS A 24 3.70 5.16 3.80
N ILE A 25 3.81 4.76 2.54
CA ILE A 25 5.09 4.65 1.83
C ILE A 25 5.32 5.91 0.96
N PRO A 26 6.32 6.76 1.25
CA PRO A 26 6.42 8.09 0.63
C PRO A 26 6.71 8.11 -0.87
N THR A 27 7.59 7.23 -1.35
CA THR A 27 7.99 7.19 -2.76
C THR A 27 7.03 6.32 -3.57
N GLU A 28 6.73 6.74 -4.80
CA GLU A 28 5.92 5.94 -5.73
C GLU A 28 6.59 4.58 -6.00
N ASP A 29 7.92 4.56 -6.16
CA ASP A 29 8.72 3.34 -6.28
C ASP A 29 8.54 2.41 -5.07
N GLY A 30 8.44 2.96 -3.86
CA GLY A 30 8.16 2.17 -2.66
C GLY A 30 6.77 1.54 -2.70
N ARG A 31 5.75 2.31 -3.11
CA ARG A 31 4.37 1.82 -3.29
C ARG A 31 4.31 0.74 -4.38
N LEU A 32 4.99 0.94 -5.50
CA LEU A 32 5.11 -0.03 -6.59
C LEU A 32 5.84 -1.31 -6.15
N ASN A 33 6.96 -1.18 -5.42
CA ASN A 33 7.68 -2.33 -4.87
C ASN A 33 6.81 -3.16 -3.91
N CYS A 34 5.96 -2.54 -3.08
CA CYS A 34 4.98 -3.30 -2.29
C CYS A 34 4.05 -4.15 -3.16
N LEU A 35 3.53 -3.61 -4.26
CA LEU A 35 2.67 -4.35 -5.19
C LEU A 35 3.43 -5.44 -5.97
N LEU A 36 4.67 -5.17 -6.41
CA LEU A 36 5.55 -6.15 -7.05
C LEU A 36 5.85 -7.33 -6.09
N HIS A 37 6.10 -7.06 -4.81
CA HIS A 37 6.27 -8.09 -3.80
C HIS A 37 4.97 -8.88 -3.57
N MET A 38 3.80 -8.25 -3.47
CA MET A 38 2.52 -8.97 -3.39
C MET A 38 2.31 -9.88 -4.62
N ALA A 39 2.53 -9.35 -5.83
CA ALA A 39 2.45 -10.11 -7.07
C ALA A 39 3.49 -11.26 -7.12
N ARG A 40 4.68 -11.09 -6.55
CA ARG A 40 5.68 -12.18 -6.43
C ARG A 40 5.18 -13.33 -5.56
N LEU A 41 4.54 -13.03 -4.42
CA LEU A 41 4.09 -14.02 -3.44
C LEU A 41 2.90 -14.86 -3.90
N LEU A 42 1.97 -14.27 -4.65
CA LEU A 42 0.81 -15.00 -5.20
C LEU A 42 1.25 -16.11 -6.17
N ARG A 43 0.54 -17.24 -6.17
CA ARG A 43 0.59 -18.23 -7.26
C ARG A 43 -0.22 -17.76 -8.47
N ILE A 44 -0.02 -18.39 -9.64
CA ILE A 44 -0.86 -18.11 -10.82
C ILE A 44 -2.32 -18.46 -10.47
N GLY A 45 -3.25 -17.58 -10.81
CA GLY A 45 -4.65 -17.64 -10.38
C GLY A 45 -4.92 -17.15 -8.95
N GLY A 46 -3.87 -16.85 -8.16
CA GLY A 46 -4.00 -16.30 -6.81
C GLY A 46 -4.41 -14.81 -6.84
N GLN A 47 -5.10 -14.36 -5.79
CA GLN A 47 -5.80 -13.06 -5.78
C GLN A 47 -5.24 -12.06 -4.77
N GLY A 48 -5.01 -10.83 -5.21
CA GLY A 48 -4.62 -9.70 -4.37
C GLY A 48 -5.79 -8.76 -4.08
N LEU A 49 -5.84 -8.23 -2.85
CA LEU A 49 -6.73 -7.15 -2.46
C LEU A 49 -5.92 -6.04 -1.75
N VAL A 50 -6.08 -4.80 -2.21
CA VAL A 50 -5.39 -3.63 -1.63
C VAL A 50 -6.40 -2.53 -1.35
N TYR A 51 -6.31 -1.93 -0.17
CA TYR A 51 -7.07 -0.73 0.22
C TYR A 51 -6.10 0.36 0.68
N ALA A 52 -6.26 1.57 0.14
CA ALA A 52 -5.53 2.76 0.55
C ALA A 52 -6.48 3.97 0.61
N TRP A 53 -6.13 4.99 1.41
CA TRP A 53 -6.97 6.19 1.54
C TRP A 53 -7.10 6.93 0.21
N ALA A 54 -8.34 7.31 -0.11
CA ALA A 54 -8.65 8.19 -1.24
C ALA A 54 -8.43 9.66 -0.86
N MET A 55 -8.03 10.49 -1.82
CA MET A 55 -8.04 11.95 -1.66
C MET A 55 -9.49 12.47 -1.70
N GLU A 56 -10.32 11.81 -2.50
CA GLU A 56 -11.76 11.95 -2.58
C GLU A 56 -12.41 11.40 -1.29
N GLN A 57 -13.16 12.23 -0.57
CA GLN A 57 -13.69 11.90 0.76
C GLN A 57 -15.18 12.27 0.83
N VAL A 58 -16.03 11.34 1.30
CA VAL A 58 -17.48 11.56 1.40
C VAL A 58 -17.79 12.42 2.62
N GLN A 59 -18.13 13.69 2.41
CA GLN A 59 -18.48 14.61 3.50
C GLN A 59 -19.64 14.07 4.36
N GLY A 60 -19.47 14.09 5.67
CA GLY A 60 -20.45 13.55 6.64
C GLY A 60 -20.26 12.06 6.98
N SER A 61 -19.39 11.33 6.29
CA SER A 61 -19.04 9.95 6.67
C SER A 61 -18.00 9.91 7.80
N THR A 62 -17.95 8.79 8.53
CA THR A 62 -17.04 8.58 9.66
C THR A 62 -15.57 8.76 9.26
N GLY A 63 -14.88 9.67 9.93
CA GLY A 63 -13.46 9.94 9.69
C GLY A 63 -13.14 10.75 8.43
N ALA A 64 -14.15 11.25 7.70
CA ALA A 64 -13.97 12.07 6.51
C ALA A 64 -13.13 13.33 6.79
N ARG A 65 -12.24 13.66 5.85
CA ARG A 65 -11.29 14.79 5.94
C ARG A 65 -11.32 15.60 4.64
N LYS A 66 -10.89 16.85 4.70
CA LYS A 66 -10.57 17.65 3.50
C LYS A 66 -9.05 17.72 3.39
N PHE A 67 -8.50 17.07 2.37
CA PHE A 67 -7.07 17.09 2.08
C PHE A 67 -6.77 18.23 1.10
N GLN A 68 -5.71 19.00 1.35
CA GLN A 68 -5.25 20.08 0.46
C GLN A 68 -4.16 19.62 -0.52
N SER A 69 -3.57 18.47 -0.25
CA SER A 69 -2.47 17.83 -0.98
C SER A 69 -2.64 16.30 -0.91
N GLN A 70 -1.97 15.55 -1.78
CA GLN A 70 -1.91 14.09 -1.67
C GLN A 70 -0.97 13.65 -0.53
N ASP A 71 0.17 14.32 -0.39
CA ASP A 71 1.09 14.10 0.72
C ASP A 71 0.63 14.89 1.95
N VAL A 72 0.34 14.20 3.05
CA VAL A 72 -0.22 14.80 4.27
C VAL A 72 0.40 14.24 5.55
N LEU A 73 0.55 15.10 6.55
CA LEU A 73 0.93 14.72 7.91
C LEU A 73 -0.33 14.59 8.78
N VAL A 74 -0.48 13.44 9.43
CA VAL A 74 -1.65 13.09 10.24
C VAL A 74 -1.26 12.95 11.71
N PRO A 75 -1.93 13.67 12.63
CA PRO A 75 -1.75 13.48 14.06
C PRO A 75 -2.03 12.03 14.48
N TRP A 76 -1.07 11.43 15.19
CA TRP A 76 -1.15 10.13 15.82
C TRP A 76 -0.68 10.22 17.25
N HIS A 77 -1.53 9.79 18.19
CA HIS A 77 -1.30 9.93 19.62
C HIS A 77 -0.66 8.66 20.19
N LEU A 78 0.57 8.77 20.69
CA LEU A 78 1.25 7.74 21.48
C LEU A 78 0.93 7.95 22.98
N GLN A 79 0.66 6.87 23.71
CA GLN A 79 0.58 6.92 25.18
C GLN A 79 1.99 6.97 25.76
N LYS A 80 2.29 7.93 26.67
CA LYS A 80 3.63 8.14 27.26
C LYS A 80 4.30 6.87 27.80
N ARG A 81 3.54 5.95 28.38
CA ARG A 81 4.03 4.65 28.87
C ARG A 81 4.66 3.72 27.83
N TYR A 82 4.50 4.01 26.53
CA TYR A 82 5.11 3.28 25.42
C TYR A 82 6.20 4.09 24.70
N GLU A 83 6.49 5.31 25.17
CA GLU A 83 7.59 6.11 24.68
C GLU A 83 8.92 5.61 25.26
N THR A 84 9.93 5.47 24.40
CA THR A 84 11.28 4.99 24.79
C THR A 84 12.39 5.93 24.33
N SER A 85 12.07 6.95 23.53
CA SER A 85 13.02 7.96 23.06
C SER A 85 13.12 9.14 24.02
N LYS A 86 14.35 9.55 24.34
CA LYS A 86 14.64 10.69 25.23
C LYS A 86 14.25 12.06 24.64
N ASN A 87 13.92 12.10 23.35
CA ASN A 87 13.66 13.34 22.61
C ASN A 87 12.16 13.62 22.43
N ALA A 88 11.28 12.73 22.91
CA ALA A 88 9.83 12.83 22.69
C ALA A 88 9.21 14.10 23.27
N GLU A 89 9.70 14.57 24.41
CA GLU A 89 9.24 15.82 25.06
C GLU A 89 9.70 17.07 24.28
N GLN A 90 10.89 17.01 23.68
CA GLN A 90 11.39 18.04 22.75
C GLN A 90 10.64 18.04 21.42
N TYR A 91 10.19 16.88 20.93
CA TYR A 91 9.29 16.83 19.78
C TYR A 91 7.92 17.42 20.13
N ALA A 92 7.30 16.97 21.24
CA ALA A 92 6.00 17.42 21.70
C ALA A 92 5.89 18.95 21.87
N SER A 93 6.96 19.62 22.34
CA SER A 93 6.97 21.08 22.48
C SER A 93 7.01 21.84 21.14
N THR A 94 7.44 21.21 20.05
CA THR A 94 7.48 21.82 18.70
C THR A 94 6.20 21.63 17.89
N VAL A 95 5.44 20.55 18.14
CA VAL A 95 4.13 20.31 17.48
C VAL A 95 2.91 20.77 18.29
N GLY A 96 3.13 21.22 19.53
CA GLY A 96 2.07 21.67 20.44
C GLY A 96 1.57 20.57 21.37
N ALA A 97 1.17 20.97 22.59
CA ALA A 97 0.74 20.05 23.62
C ALA A 97 -0.65 19.45 23.33
N THR A 98 -0.76 18.13 23.47
CA THR A 98 -2.05 17.42 23.43
C THR A 98 -2.92 17.84 24.62
N SER A 99 -4.25 17.90 24.43
CA SER A 99 -5.21 18.20 25.50
C SER A 99 -5.27 17.16 26.63
N ASN A 100 -4.67 15.97 26.42
CA ASN A 100 -4.46 14.95 27.44
C ASN A 100 -2.95 14.83 27.74
N PRO A 101 -2.50 15.07 28.99
CA PRO A 101 -1.07 15.04 29.35
C PRO A 101 -0.41 13.66 29.23
N GLU A 102 -1.19 12.58 29.14
CA GLU A 102 -0.70 11.20 28.92
C GLU A 102 -0.39 10.88 27.45
N LEU A 103 -0.70 11.79 26.52
CA LEU A 103 -0.55 11.58 25.08
C LEU A 103 0.52 12.49 24.46
N ILE A 104 1.46 11.88 23.76
CA ILE A 104 2.40 12.56 22.86
C ILE A 104 1.83 12.51 21.44
N THR A 105 1.67 13.68 20.82
CA THR A 105 1.23 13.77 19.43
C THR A 105 2.44 13.67 18.51
N TYR A 106 2.46 12.64 17.66
CA TYR A 106 3.38 12.50 16.54
C TYR A 106 2.66 12.75 15.22
N HIS A 107 3.40 13.13 14.18
CA HIS A 107 2.85 13.22 12.83
C HIS A 107 3.31 12.03 11.98
N ARG A 108 2.35 11.23 11.51
CA ARG A 108 2.59 10.15 10.55
C ARG A 108 2.37 10.65 9.14
N TYR A 109 3.27 10.31 8.23
CA TYR A 109 3.08 10.53 6.81
C TYR A 109 1.98 9.61 6.25
N TYR A 110 1.14 10.17 5.39
CA TYR A 110 0.22 9.48 4.50
C TYR A 110 0.26 10.10 3.10
N HIS A 111 0.17 9.25 2.10
CA HIS A 111 -0.12 9.58 0.72
C HIS A 111 -1.57 9.21 0.40
N VAL A 112 -2.45 10.19 0.21
CA VAL A 112 -3.84 9.94 -0.21
C VAL A 112 -3.93 9.92 -1.74
N PHE A 113 -4.52 8.86 -2.27
CA PHE A 113 -4.52 8.57 -3.70
C PHE A 113 -5.71 9.24 -4.40
N THR A 114 -5.47 9.80 -5.58
CA THR A 114 -6.53 10.00 -6.58
C THR A 114 -6.90 8.68 -7.27
N GLN A 115 -8.09 8.60 -7.87
CA GLN A 115 -8.50 7.40 -8.62
C GLN A 115 -7.50 7.00 -9.72
N ASP A 116 -6.96 8.00 -10.43
CA ASP A 116 -6.12 7.78 -11.59
C ASP A 116 -4.67 7.43 -11.22
N GLU A 117 -4.09 8.03 -10.17
CA GLU A 117 -2.78 7.54 -9.68
C GLU A 117 -2.90 6.08 -9.22
N PHE A 118 -3.93 5.76 -8.43
CA PHE A 118 -4.13 4.39 -7.95
C PHE A 118 -4.27 3.40 -9.11
N ARG A 119 -5.06 3.73 -10.14
CA ARG A 119 -5.16 2.95 -11.38
C ARG A 119 -3.81 2.80 -12.09
N ASN A 120 -3.07 3.89 -12.27
CA ASN A 120 -1.80 3.90 -12.98
C ASN A 120 -0.73 3.10 -12.24
N LEU A 121 -0.69 3.16 -10.90
CA LEU A 121 0.21 2.37 -10.07
C LEU A 121 0.00 0.86 -10.25
N PHE A 122 -1.25 0.39 -10.30
CA PHE A 122 -1.55 -1.02 -10.63
C PHE A 122 -1.22 -1.36 -12.09
N GLY A 123 -1.36 -0.41 -13.02
CA GLY A 123 -0.96 -0.57 -14.42
C GLY A 123 0.56 -0.79 -14.62
N LYS A 124 1.39 -0.34 -13.66
CA LYS A 124 2.85 -0.55 -13.66
C LYS A 124 3.28 -1.94 -13.17
N VAL A 125 2.35 -2.80 -12.71
CA VAL A 125 2.66 -4.13 -12.16
C VAL A 125 2.52 -5.22 -13.24
N PRO A 126 3.62 -5.85 -13.71
CA PRO A 126 3.54 -6.92 -14.69
C PRO A 126 3.02 -8.24 -14.07
N GLY A 127 2.39 -9.07 -14.88
CA GLY A 127 1.93 -10.40 -14.46
C GLY A 127 0.69 -10.41 -13.56
N ILE A 128 -0.02 -9.30 -13.41
CA ILE A 128 -1.35 -9.24 -12.80
C ILE A 128 -2.39 -8.78 -13.82
N ARG A 129 -3.64 -9.22 -13.62
CA ARG A 129 -4.84 -8.62 -14.22
C ARG A 129 -5.62 -7.94 -13.11
N VAL A 130 -5.89 -6.64 -13.25
CA VAL A 130 -6.79 -5.91 -12.35
C VAL A 130 -8.22 -6.33 -12.66
N ASP A 131 -8.89 -6.97 -11.71
CA ASP A 131 -10.27 -7.47 -11.88
C ASP A 131 -11.32 -6.41 -11.50
N LYS A 132 -10.99 -5.50 -10.57
CA LYS A 132 -11.83 -4.36 -10.20
C LYS A 132 -10.99 -3.28 -9.50
N ILE A 133 -11.21 -2.01 -9.84
CA ILE A 133 -10.90 -0.87 -8.96
C ILE A 133 -12.22 -0.21 -8.59
N TYR A 134 -12.39 0.16 -7.32
CA TYR A 134 -13.61 0.75 -6.80
C TYR A 134 -13.34 1.64 -5.59
N PHE A 135 -14.26 2.58 -5.34
CA PHE A 135 -14.29 3.35 -4.10
C PHE A 135 -15.08 2.57 -3.04
N ASP A 136 -14.59 2.58 -1.81
CA ASP A 136 -15.29 2.01 -0.66
C ASP A 136 -14.88 2.78 0.60
N SER A 137 -15.85 3.35 1.32
CA SER A 137 -15.66 3.89 2.67
C SER A 137 -14.42 4.78 2.84
N ASN A 138 -14.26 5.79 1.96
CA ASN A 138 -13.13 6.73 1.92
C ASN A 138 -11.77 6.11 1.53
N ASN A 139 -11.78 4.95 0.87
CA ASN A 139 -10.61 4.26 0.33
C ASN A 139 -10.78 3.98 -1.17
N TRP A 140 -9.65 3.98 -1.89
CA TRP A 140 -9.53 3.27 -3.16
C TRP A 140 -9.15 1.82 -2.89
N ALA A 141 -9.90 0.91 -3.52
CA ALA A 141 -9.75 -0.52 -3.39
C ALA A 141 -9.46 -1.15 -4.76
N ALA A 142 -8.44 -2.02 -4.83
CA ALA A 142 -8.09 -2.80 -6.01
C ALA A 142 -8.14 -4.30 -5.69
N ARG A 143 -8.91 -5.06 -6.50
CA ARG A 143 -8.81 -6.51 -6.55
C ARG A 143 -8.15 -6.92 -7.87
N PHE A 144 -7.14 -7.79 -7.78
CA PHE A 144 -6.41 -8.29 -8.93
C PHE A 144 -6.14 -9.79 -8.81
N THR A 145 -5.88 -10.45 -9.94
CA THR A 145 -5.50 -11.86 -10.02
C THR A 145 -4.16 -11.96 -10.72
N LYS A 146 -3.22 -12.75 -10.18
CA LYS A 146 -1.95 -13.02 -10.84
C LYS A 146 -2.18 -13.93 -12.05
N VAL A 147 -1.68 -13.50 -13.21
CA VAL A 147 -1.77 -14.25 -14.47
C VAL A 147 -0.41 -14.85 -14.83
N SER A 148 -0.42 -15.92 -15.63
CA SER A 148 0.79 -16.38 -16.29
C SER A 148 1.36 -15.27 -17.19
N PRO A 149 2.69 -15.15 -17.35
CA PRO A 149 3.24 -14.38 -18.46
C PRO A 149 2.60 -14.86 -19.77
N SER A 150 2.15 -13.93 -20.61
CA SER A 150 1.71 -14.26 -21.96
C SER A 150 2.87 -14.91 -22.72
N PRO A 151 2.67 -16.04 -23.43
CA PRO A 151 3.74 -16.64 -24.23
C PRO A 151 4.21 -15.63 -25.27
N THR A 152 5.53 -15.44 -25.36
CA THR A 152 6.12 -14.48 -26.29
C THR A 152 5.76 -14.87 -27.74
N PRO A 153 5.11 -14.00 -28.52
CA PRO A 153 4.84 -14.28 -29.92
C PRO A 153 6.17 -14.21 -30.70
N GLY A 154 6.83 -15.36 -30.88
CA GLY A 154 8.15 -15.41 -31.53
C GLY A 154 8.94 -16.71 -31.44
N VAL A 155 8.50 -17.72 -30.67
CA VAL A 155 9.13 -19.06 -30.71
C VAL A 155 8.10 -20.08 -31.18
N ALA A 156 8.11 -20.36 -32.49
CA ALA A 156 7.41 -21.52 -33.02
C ALA A 156 8.09 -22.80 -32.51
N ALA A 157 7.30 -23.73 -31.95
CA ALA A 157 7.80 -25.06 -31.65
C ALA A 157 8.08 -25.78 -32.97
N THR A 158 9.36 -25.90 -33.33
CA THR A 158 9.77 -26.74 -34.47
C THR A 158 9.80 -28.18 -34.00
N ASP A 159 8.65 -28.85 -34.07
CA ASP A 159 8.53 -30.29 -33.82
C ASP A 159 9.48 -31.05 -34.77
N ARG A 160 10.53 -31.65 -34.20
CA ARG A 160 11.37 -32.60 -34.92
C ARG A 160 10.76 -34.00 -34.82
N VAL A 161 9.97 -34.35 -35.83
CA VAL A 161 9.55 -35.73 -36.08
C VAL A 161 10.66 -36.45 -36.87
N SER A 162 11.49 -37.21 -36.16
CA SER A 162 12.24 -38.41 -36.64
C SER A 162 13.14 -38.94 -35.52
#